data_AF-A0A8H4EWI6-F1
#
_entry.id   AF-A0A8H4EWI6-F1
#
_cell.length_a   1.000
_cell.length_b   1.000
_cell.length_c   1.000
_cell.angle_alpha   90.00
_cell.angle_beta   90.00
_cell.angle_gamma   90.00
#
_symmetry.space_group_name_H-M   'P 1'
#
loop_
_entity.id
_entity.type
_entity.pdbx_description
1 polymer ?
#
loop_
_entity_poly.entity_id
_entity_poly.type
_entity_poly.pdbx_seq_one_letter_code
_entity_poly.pdbx_strand_id
1 'polypeptide(L)'
;KLRYKEHEKKERKHSRHDKAHKKHKKKKEKPYKPPTLYEEEGGWVPPSSSHKEDEAAWREHLFDAMIDDEGQDPFYTTYSQPTPSDTMTEEEYRQHIVNGMYRRTHADDIAAEEKRQAEKEKKRQERENIKQEQERRHAEQIRLQEAYSQLKNLNSSKSDYAEKWKKLDALDVIHKKDIPWPIVGKTFSLDSVRSFVVDGAKESSEMKKHVRKEQTRYHPDKFITRYMKKFEGSDKERERVLTHINEISGWLNEIWTQL
;
A
#
# COMPACT_ATOMS: atom_id res chain seq x y z
N LYS A 1 -27.11 -35.29 -2.93
CA LYS A 1 -25.94 -35.80 -3.68
C LYS A 1 -24.77 -34.83 -3.47
N LEU A 2 -23.93 -35.08 -2.48
CA LEU A 2 -22.80 -34.22 -2.11
C LEU A 2 -21.59 -34.59 -2.98
N ARG A 3 -21.04 -33.61 -3.70
CA ARG A 3 -19.92 -33.77 -4.64
C ARG A 3 -18.63 -33.41 -3.90
N TYR A 4 -17.89 -34.41 -3.44
CA TYR A 4 -16.55 -34.22 -2.87
C TYR A 4 -15.59 -33.83 -4.01
N LYS A 5 -14.92 -32.69 -3.88
CA LYS A 5 -13.82 -32.31 -4.77
C LYS A 5 -12.58 -33.10 -4.34
N GLU A 6 -12.15 -33.96 -5.22
CA GLU A 6 -10.94 -34.77 -5.12
C GLU A 6 -9.72 -33.83 -5.04
N HIS A 7 -9.00 -33.86 -3.92
CA HIS A 7 -7.75 -33.14 -3.76
C HIS A 7 -6.62 -33.95 -4.40
N GLU A 8 -6.25 -33.56 -5.61
CA GLU A 8 -5.10 -34.07 -6.34
C GLU A 8 -3.81 -33.78 -5.55
N LYS A 9 -3.25 -34.81 -4.91
CA LYS A 9 -1.95 -34.77 -4.23
C LYS A 9 -0.85 -34.55 -5.28
N LYS A 10 -0.44 -33.31 -5.49
CA LYS A 10 0.79 -32.99 -6.21
C LYS A 10 1.99 -33.44 -5.38
N GLU A 11 2.56 -34.58 -5.75
CA GLU A 11 3.88 -35.03 -5.30
C GLU A 11 4.93 -33.95 -5.61
N ARG A 12 5.49 -33.37 -4.55
CA ARG A 12 6.63 -32.47 -4.63
C ARG A 12 7.88 -33.31 -4.91
N LYS A 13 8.26 -33.39 -6.18
CA LYS A 13 9.54 -33.99 -6.60
C LYS A 13 10.69 -33.17 -5.99
N HIS A 14 11.44 -33.81 -5.10
CA HIS A 14 12.69 -33.29 -4.56
C HIS A 14 13.74 -33.20 -5.68
N SER A 15 14.01 -31.99 -6.15
CA SER A 15 15.17 -31.69 -7.00
C SER A 15 16.44 -31.90 -6.18
N ARG A 16 17.18 -32.97 -6.49
CA ARG A 16 18.53 -33.19 -6.00
C ARG A 16 19.44 -32.19 -6.72
N HIS A 17 19.86 -31.15 -6.01
CA HIS A 17 20.89 -30.24 -6.49
C HIS A 17 22.23 -30.98 -6.52
N ASP A 18 22.70 -31.29 -7.73
CA ASP A 18 24.07 -31.75 -7.97
C ASP A 18 25.05 -30.64 -7.56
N LYS A 19 25.85 -30.94 -6.52
CA LYS A 19 26.95 -30.09 -6.08
C LYS A 19 28.09 -30.22 -7.08
N ALA A 20 28.12 -29.32 -8.05
CA ALA A 20 29.27 -29.16 -8.94
C ALA A 20 30.48 -28.66 -8.14
N HIS A 21 31.43 -29.57 -7.89
CA HIS A 21 32.73 -29.25 -7.29
C HIS A 21 33.49 -28.27 -8.20
N LYS A 22 33.57 -27.00 -7.81
CA LYS A 22 34.47 -26.01 -8.44
C LYS A 22 35.91 -26.43 -8.16
N LYS A 23 36.58 -26.99 -9.17
CA LYS A 23 38.03 -27.24 -9.14
C LYS A 23 38.76 -25.90 -9.01
N HIS A 24 39.43 -25.68 -7.89
CA HIS A 24 40.35 -24.56 -7.71
C HIS A 24 41.51 -24.67 -8.72
N LYS A 25 41.57 -23.75 -9.69
CA LYS A 25 42.75 -23.57 -10.53
C LYS A 25 43.87 -23.03 -9.64
N LYS A 26 44.87 -23.87 -9.32
CA LYS A 26 46.14 -23.41 -8.74
C LYS A 26 46.79 -22.43 -9.73
N LYS A 27 46.86 -21.16 -9.37
CA LYS A 27 47.68 -20.18 -10.10
C LYS A 27 49.14 -20.61 -9.89
N LYS A 28 49.86 -20.89 -10.99
CA LYS A 28 51.31 -21.06 -10.94
C LYS A 28 51.90 -19.71 -10.52
N GLU A 29 52.59 -19.67 -9.39
CA GLU A 29 53.38 -18.52 -8.99
C GLU A 29 54.47 -18.30 -10.04
N LYS A 30 54.53 -17.09 -10.59
CA LYS A 30 55.63 -16.69 -11.47
C LYS A 30 56.84 -16.39 -10.57
N PRO A 31 58.05 -16.89 -10.87
CA PRO A 31 59.24 -16.51 -10.12
C PRO A 31 59.45 -15.00 -10.25
N TYR A 32 59.70 -14.35 -9.11
CA TYR A 32 60.02 -12.93 -9.01
C TYR A 32 61.31 -12.65 -9.81
N LYS A 33 61.25 -11.69 -10.73
CA LYS A 33 62.42 -11.11 -11.37
C LYS A 33 62.66 -9.75 -10.71
N PRO A 34 63.81 -9.52 -10.04
CA PRO A 34 64.12 -8.20 -9.51
C PRO A 34 64.21 -7.19 -10.67
N PRO A 35 63.68 -5.98 -10.50
CA PRO A 35 63.86 -4.91 -11.48
C PRO A 35 65.35 -4.66 -11.72
N THR A 36 65.80 -4.77 -12.96
CA THR A 36 67.16 -4.40 -13.36
C THR A 36 67.27 -2.88 -13.33
N LEU A 37 67.93 -2.36 -12.31
CA LEU A 37 68.06 -0.92 -12.04
C LEU A 37 68.99 -0.17 -13.01
N TYR A 38 69.46 -0.82 -14.08
CA TYR A 38 70.38 -0.30 -15.09
C TYR A 38 70.00 -0.78 -16.49
N GLU A 39 68.73 -0.65 -16.88
CA GLU A 39 68.45 -0.44 -18.30
C GLU A 39 68.82 1.01 -18.60
N GLU A 40 69.83 1.17 -19.43
CA GLU A 40 70.40 2.41 -19.96
C GLU A 40 69.27 3.40 -20.32
N GLU A 41 69.02 4.33 -19.39
CA GLU A 41 68.01 5.38 -19.52
C GLU A 41 68.30 6.16 -20.80
N GLY A 42 67.42 6.00 -21.79
CA GLY A 42 67.30 6.96 -22.87
C GLY A 42 67.09 8.32 -22.24
N GLY A 43 68.16 9.13 -22.27
CA GLY A 43 68.24 10.41 -21.59
C GLY A 43 66.96 11.20 -21.78
N TRP A 44 66.32 11.55 -20.67
CA TRP A 44 65.16 12.41 -20.68
C TRP A 44 65.56 13.75 -21.30
N VAL A 45 65.13 14.00 -22.53
CA VAL A 45 65.24 15.31 -23.18
C VAL A 45 63.89 16.00 -23.01
N PRO A 46 63.82 17.14 -22.30
CA PRO A 46 62.57 17.86 -22.15
C PRO A 46 62.04 18.29 -23.53
N PRO A 47 60.71 18.30 -23.75
CA PRO A 47 60.11 18.75 -24.98
C PRO A 47 60.52 20.20 -25.29
N SER A 48 60.82 20.52 -26.55
CA SER A 48 61.25 21.87 -26.97
C SER A 48 60.19 22.96 -26.76
N SER A 49 58.97 22.60 -26.37
CA SER A 49 57.89 23.51 -25.93
C SER A 49 57.96 23.87 -24.45
N SER A 50 59.00 23.44 -23.72
CA SER A 50 59.19 23.74 -22.29
C SER A 50 59.53 25.20 -21.98
N HIS A 51 59.61 26.07 -22.98
CA HIS A 51 59.93 27.48 -22.79
C HIS A 51 58.76 28.39 -23.17
N LYS A 52 58.21 28.98 -22.10
CA LYS A 52 57.55 30.29 -22.02
C LYS A 52 56.10 30.33 -22.50
N GLU A 53 55.17 30.08 -21.58
CA GLU A 53 53.89 30.80 -21.55
C GLU A 53 53.35 30.99 -20.12
N ASP A 54 53.73 30.14 -19.14
CA ASP A 54 53.12 30.15 -17.79
C ASP A 54 54.08 30.40 -16.61
N GLU A 55 55.02 31.35 -16.75
CA GLU A 55 55.98 31.67 -15.67
C GLU A 55 55.30 32.27 -14.43
N ALA A 56 54.15 32.93 -14.60
CA ALA A 56 53.35 33.46 -13.50
C ALA A 56 52.58 32.35 -12.75
N ALA A 57 51.95 31.42 -13.49
CA ALA A 57 51.25 30.29 -12.87
C ALA A 57 52.22 29.33 -12.19
N TRP A 58 53.42 29.14 -12.75
CA TRP A 58 54.47 28.36 -12.08
C TRP A 58 54.97 29.03 -10.79
N ARG A 59 55.10 30.37 -10.77
CA ARG A 59 55.47 31.09 -9.55
C ARG A 59 54.37 31.06 -8.50
N GLU A 60 53.11 31.25 -8.88
CA GLU A 60 51.99 31.07 -7.95
C GLU A 60 51.94 29.63 -7.42
N HIS A 61 52.10 28.63 -8.27
CA HIS A 61 52.11 27.22 -7.85
C HIS A 61 53.29 26.88 -6.93
N LEU A 62 54.46 27.51 -7.12
CA LEU A 62 55.61 27.35 -6.23
C LEU A 62 55.34 27.95 -4.84
N PHE A 63 54.71 29.12 -4.77
CA PHE A 63 54.34 29.74 -3.49
C PHE A 63 53.19 28.99 -2.80
N ASP A 64 52.23 28.46 -3.55
CA ASP A 64 51.12 27.63 -3.04
C ASP A 64 51.66 26.29 -2.47
N ALA A 65 52.62 25.68 -3.16
CA ALA A 65 53.28 24.46 -2.69
C ALA A 65 54.18 24.67 -1.44
N MET A 66 54.77 25.85 -1.27
CA MET A 66 55.52 26.20 -0.05
C MET A 66 54.61 26.60 1.12
N ILE A 67 53.45 27.21 0.85
CA ILE A 67 52.44 27.55 1.87
C ILE A 67 51.90 26.30 2.57
N ASP A 68 51.75 25.19 1.83
CA ASP A 68 51.31 23.91 2.40
C ASP A 68 52.42 23.16 3.17
N ASP A 69 53.71 23.49 2.98
CA ASP A 69 54.86 22.76 3.59
C ASP A 69 55.49 23.48 4.81
N GLU A 70 55.19 24.76 5.06
CA GLU A 70 55.71 25.50 6.23
C GLU A 70 54.91 25.27 7.55
N GLY A 71 53.99 24.31 7.59
CA GLY A 71 53.08 24.11 8.73
C GLY A 71 53.14 22.76 9.44
N GLN A 72 53.63 21.70 8.80
CA GLN A 72 53.58 20.35 9.37
C GLN A 72 54.81 19.55 8.99
N ASP A 73 55.91 19.76 9.72
CA ASP A 73 56.96 18.75 9.77
C ASP A 73 56.34 17.42 10.26
N PRO A 74 56.32 16.35 9.43
CA PRO A 74 55.77 15.06 9.79
C PRO A 74 56.45 14.48 11.04
N PHE A 75 57.71 14.87 11.28
CA PHE A 75 58.44 14.47 12.47
C PHE A 75 57.95 15.19 13.73
N TYR A 76 57.68 16.49 13.71
CA TYR A 76 57.21 17.22 14.90
C TYR A 76 55.73 16.98 15.23
N THR A 77 54.89 16.78 14.21
CA THR A 77 53.45 16.56 14.41
C THR A 77 53.13 15.22 15.09
N THR A 78 53.95 14.19 14.89
CA THR A 78 53.75 12.87 15.50
C THR A 78 54.07 12.86 17.01
N TYR A 79 55.00 13.70 17.48
CA TYR A 79 55.42 13.75 18.89
C TYR A 79 54.68 14.80 19.75
N SER A 80 53.87 15.67 19.13
CA SER A 80 53.12 16.74 19.83
C SER A 80 51.66 16.38 20.12
N GLN A 81 51.16 15.26 19.57
CA GLN A 81 49.80 14.82 19.84
C GLN A 81 49.75 14.07 21.19
N PRO A 82 48.89 14.48 22.15
CA PRO A 82 48.73 13.77 23.40
C PRO A 82 48.35 12.32 23.10
N THR A 83 49.12 11.40 23.66
CA THR A 83 48.84 9.98 23.47
C THR A 83 47.61 9.61 24.31
N PRO A 84 46.82 8.59 23.94
CA PRO A 84 45.70 8.15 24.76
C PRO A 84 46.11 7.80 26.21
N SER A 85 47.38 7.47 26.45
CA SER A 85 47.98 7.30 27.79
C SER A 85 48.08 8.57 28.62
N ASP A 86 48.12 9.76 28.00
CA ASP A 86 48.23 11.05 28.71
C ASP A 86 46.87 11.58 29.21
N THR A 87 45.76 11.01 28.72
CA THR A 87 44.40 11.53 28.96
C THR A 87 43.44 10.50 29.55
N MET A 88 43.71 9.20 29.40
CA MET A 88 42.88 8.11 29.93
C MET A 88 43.47 7.54 31.21
N THR A 89 42.62 7.06 32.12
CA THR A 89 43.11 6.30 33.28
C THR A 89 43.74 4.97 32.82
N GLU A 90 44.66 4.42 33.62
CA GLU A 90 45.38 3.17 33.31
C GLU A 90 44.43 2.02 32.90
N GLU A 91 43.27 1.91 33.55
CA GLU A 91 42.27 0.88 33.25
C GLU A 91 41.56 1.11 31.91
N GLU A 92 41.21 2.36 31.60
CA GLU A 92 40.61 2.74 30.33
C GLU A 92 41.61 2.57 29.18
N TYR A 93 42.88 2.88 29.41
CA TYR A 93 43.96 2.66 28.44
C TYR A 93 44.14 1.17 28.15
N ARG A 94 44.14 0.31 29.19
CA ARG A 94 44.17 -1.16 29.01
C ARG A 94 43.01 -1.64 28.15
N GLN A 95 41.79 -1.21 28.46
CA GLN A 95 40.61 -1.58 27.69
C GLN A 95 40.66 -1.05 26.25
N HIS A 96 41.19 0.17 26.05
CA HIS A 96 41.39 0.74 24.73
C HIS A 96 42.37 -0.09 23.88
N ILE A 97 43.50 -0.51 24.44
CA ILE A 97 44.47 -1.38 23.74
C ILE A 97 43.86 -2.76 23.45
N VAL A 98 43.17 -3.37 24.41
CA VAL A 98 42.49 -4.67 24.22
C VAL A 98 41.42 -4.55 23.13
N ASN A 99 40.59 -3.51 23.15
CA ASN A 99 39.57 -3.25 22.14
C ASN A 99 40.17 -2.94 20.77
N GLY A 100 41.27 -2.19 20.72
CA GLY A 100 41.99 -1.89 19.48
C GLY A 100 42.59 -3.15 18.85
N MET A 101 43.21 -4.00 19.65
CA MET A 101 43.72 -5.30 19.21
C MET A 101 42.59 -6.24 18.79
N TYR A 102 41.48 -6.28 19.53
CA TYR A 102 40.31 -7.08 19.20
C TYR A 102 39.68 -6.63 17.87
N ARG A 103 39.50 -5.32 17.67
CA ARG A 103 38.99 -4.74 16.41
C ARG A 103 39.88 -5.06 15.21
N ARG A 104 41.21 -5.06 15.38
CA ARG A 104 42.16 -5.39 14.29
C ARG A 104 42.16 -6.88 13.96
N THR A 105 42.10 -7.75 14.97
CA THR A 105 42.14 -9.21 14.80
C THR A 105 40.80 -9.78 14.34
N HIS A 106 39.69 -9.22 14.79
CA HIS A 106 38.33 -9.66 14.47
C HIS A 106 37.62 -8.70 13.51
N ALA A 107 38.36 -7.86 12.78
CA ALA A 107 37.79 -6.92 11.80
C ALA A 107 36.88 -7.65 10.80
N ASP A 108 37.36 -8.78 10.29
CA ASP A 108 36.64 -9.61 9.31
C ASP A 108 35.39 -10.27 9.93
N ASP A 109 35.49 -10.73 11.19
CA ASP A 109 34.37 -11.34 11.91
C ASP A 109 33.28 -10.32 12.25
N ILE A 110 33.68 -9.11 12.68
CA ILE A 110 32.77 -7.99 12.93
C ILE A 110 32.06 -7.59 11.63
N ALA A 111 32.81 -7.42 10.53
CA ALA A 111 32.22 -7.09 9.24
C ALA A 111 31.30 -8.19 8.70
N ALA A 112 31.63 -9.47 8.95
CA ALA A 112 30.79 -10.60 8.57
C ALA A 112 29.49 -10.65 9.39
N GLU A 113 29.56 -10.41 10.71
CA GLU A 113 28.39 -10.39 11.57
C GLU A 113 27.51 -9.16 11.28
N GLU A 114 28.08 -7.98 11.04
CA GLU A 114 27.32 -6.80 10.61
C GLU A 114 26.58 -7.03 9.28
N LYS A 115 27.24 -7.64 8.29
CA LYS A 115 26.57 -8.02 7.03
C LYS A 115 25.45 -9.01 7.26
N ARG A 116 25.65 -9.99 8.13
CA ARG A 116 24.64 -10.99 8.48
C ARG A 116 23.44 -10.36 9.21
N GLN A 117 23.68 -9.41 10.11
CA GLN A 117 22.62 -8.69 10.81
C GLN A 117 21.87 -7.75 9.85
N ALA A 118 22.59 -7.02 8.99
CA ALA A 118 21.97 -6.18 7.96
C ALA A 118 21.11 -6.98 6.97
N GLU A 119 21.56 -8.17 6.55
CA GLU A 119 20.77 -9.06 5.69
C GLU A 119 19.53 -9.60 6.42
N LYS A 120 19.65 -9.99 7.69
CA LYS A 120 18.52 -10.42 8.52
C LYS A 120 17.49 -9.30 8.68
N GLU A 121 17.95 -8.09 8.96
CA GLU A 121 17.08 -6.93 9.16
C GLU A 121 16.40 -6.53 7.84
N LYS A 122 17.13 -6.51 6.72
CA LYS A 122 16.53 -6.29 5.40
C LYS A 122 15.48 -7.34 5.06
N LYS A 123 15.75 -8.62 5.35
CA LYS A 123 14.80 -9.72 5.14
C LYS A 123 13.58 -9.62 6.06
N ARG A 124 13.76 -9.12 7.29
CA ARG A 124 12.67 -8.85 8.23
C ARG A 124 11.79 -7.72 7.71
N GLN A 125 12.39 -6.62 7.27
CA GLN A 125 11.69 -5.48 6.67
C GLN A 125 10.94 -5.89 5.40
N GLU A 126 11.55 -6.68 4.52
CA GLU A 126 10.90 -7.18 3.31
C GLU A 126 9.68 -8.06 3.64
N ARG A 127 9.81 -8.96 4.63
CA ARG A 127 8.68 -9.78 5.10
C ARG A 127 7.56 -8.95 5.70
N GLU A 128 7.91 -7.92 6.47
CA GLU A 128 6.94 -7.02 7.08
C GLU A 128 6.21 -6.20 6.02
N ASN A 129 6.93 -5.66 5.03
CA ASN A 129 6.35 -4.94 3.89
C ASN A 129 5.42 -5.84 3.07
N ILE A 130 5.80 -7.10 2.81
CA ILE A 130 4.95 -8.06 2.12
C ILE A 130 3.68 -8.35 2.94
N LYS A 131 3.81 -8.52 4.26
CA LYS A 131 2.67 -8.76 5.14
C LYS A 131 1.72 -7.56 5.16
N GLN A 132 2.24 -6.35 5.30
CA GLN A 132 1.46 -5.11 5.27
C GLN A 132 0.76 -4.92 3.92
N GLU A 133 1.44 -5.20 2.81
CA GLU A 133 0.84 -5.12 1.48
C GLU A 133 -0.27 -6.17 1.29
N GLN A 134 -0.09 -7.39 1.79
CA GLN A 134 -1.13 -8.42 1.77
C GLN A 134 -2.34 -8.04 2.63
N GLU A 135 -2.10 -7.49 3.82
CA GLU A 135 -3.16 -7.03 4.70
C GLU A 135 -3.93 -5.87 4.07
N ARG A 136 -3.24 -4.92 3.45
CA ARG A 136 -3.86 -3.81 2.71
C ARG A 136 -4.72 -4.31 1.55
N ARG A 137 -4.21 -5.24 0.75
CA ARG A 137 -4.99 -5.87 -0.35
C ARG A 137 -6.20 -6.64 0.17
N HIS A 138 -6.05 -7.37 1.26
CA HIS A 138 -7.15 -8.11 1.85
C HIS A 138 -8.23 -7.18 2.41
N ALA A 139 -7.84 -6.10 3.10
CA ALA A 139 -8.76 -5.08 3.58
C ALA A 139 -9.49 -4.38 2.41
N GLU A 140 -8.80 -4.08 1.32
CA GLU A 140 -9.40 -3.52 0.11
C GLU A 140 -10.40 -4.50 -0.52
N GLN A 141 -10.05 -5.79 -0.61
CA GLN A 141 -10.96 -6.82 -1.12
C GLN A 141 -12.23 -6.95 -0.28
N ILE A 142 -12.10 -6.96 1.05
CA ILE A 142 -13.25 -6.99 1.96
C ILE A 142 -14.13 -5.76 1.70
N ARG A 143 -13.54 -4.57 1.65
CA ARG A 143 -14.27 -3.32 1.40
C ARG A 143 -15.02 -3.35 0.06
N LEU A 144 -14.38 -3.83 -1.00
CA LEU A 144 -15.00 -3.98 -2.32
C LEU A 144 -16.12 -5.02 -2.30
N GLN A 145 -15.92 -6.14 -1.61
CA GLN A 145 -16.93 -7.19 -1.48
C GLN A 145 -18.15 -6.71 -0.70
N GLU A 146 -17.95 -5.96 0.38
CA GLU A 146 -19.03 -5.35 1.17
C GLU A 146 -19.82 -4.36 0.33
N ALA A 147 -19.14 -3.45 -0.38
CA ALA A 147 -19.78 -2.50 -1.29
C ALA A 147 -20.59 -3.23 -2.39
N TYR A 148 -20.02 -4.30 -2.98
CA TYR A 148 -20.72 -5.10 -3.98
C TYR A 148 -21.95 -5.81 -3.40
N SER A 149 -21.83 -6.36 -2.19
CA SER A 149 -22.94 -7.01 -1.47
C SER A 149 -24.07 -6.02 -1.19
N GLN A 150 -23.74 -4.81 -0.73
CA GLN A 150 -24.72 -3.74 -0.49
C GLN A 150 -25.44 -3.36 -1.78
N LEU A 151 -24.71 -3.12 -2.87
CA LEU A 151 -25.31 -2.82 -4.18
C LEU A 151 -26.21 -3.95 -4.69
N LYS A 152 -25.79 -5.21 -4.51
CA LYS A 152 -26.57 -6.38 -4.89
C LYS A 152 -27.86 -6.48 -4.07
N ASN A 153 -27.80 -6.24 -2.76
CA ASN A 153 -28.96 -6.26 -1.87
C ASN A 153 -29.95 -5.15 -2.23
N LEU A 154 -29.46 -3.95 -2.55
CA LEU A 154 -30.29 -2.83 -3.01
C LEU A 154 -30.98 -3.14 -4.34
N ASN A 155 -30.23 -3.69 -5.30
CA ASN A 155 -30.79 -4.11 -6.60
C ASN A 155 -31.83 -5.22 -6.45
N SER A 156 -31.57 -6.22 -5.60
CA SER A 156 -32.52 -7.30 -5.30
C SER A 156 -33.78 -6.75 -4.64
N SER A 157 -33.64 -5.85 -3.67
CA SER A 157 -34.79 -5.21 -3.02
C SER A 157 -35.64 -4.43 -4.02
N LYS A 158 -35.01 -3.79 -5.01
CA LYS A 158 -35.70 -3.05 -6.09
C LYS A 158 -36.38 -3.99 -7.10
N SER A 159 -35.76 -5.11 -7.47
CA SER A 159 -36.41 -6.10 -8.32
C SER A 159 -37.61 -6.72 -7.61
N ASP A 160 -37.47 -7.07 -6.33
CA ASP A 160 -38.55 -7.62 -5.52
C ASP A 160 -39.70 -6.62 -5.38
N TYR A 161 -39.39 -5.33 -5.22
CA TYR A 161 -40.37 -4.25 -5.21
C TYR A 161 -41.15 -4.18 -6.53
N ALA A 162 -40.45 -4.20 -7.67
CA ALA A 162 -41.07 -4.17 -8.99
C ALA A 162 -41.94 -5.42 -9.25
N GLU A 163 -41.50 -6.60 -8.80
CA GLU A 163 -42.27 -7.84 -8.89
C GLU A 163 -43.52 -7.82 -8.01
N LYS A 164 -43.42 -7.29 -6.78
CA LYS A 164 -44.58 -7.14 -5.89
C LYS A 164 -45.64 -6.23 -6.49
N TRP A 165 -45.24 -5.13 -7.14
CA TRP A 165 -46.19 -4.30 -7.89
C TRP A 165 -46.88 -5.06 -9.02
N LYS A 166 -46.15 -5.86 -9.80
CA LYS A 166 -46.75 -6.70 -10.85
C LYS A 166 -47.73 -7.73 -10.29
N LYS A 167 -47.40 -8.32 -9.13
CA LYS A 167 -48.30 -9.26 -8.43
C LYS A 167 -49.55 -8.53 -7.92
N LEU A 168 -49.39 -7.33 -7.37
CA LEU A 168 -50.50 -6.52 -6.87
C LEU A 168 -51.50 -6.15 -7.99
N ASP A 169 -51.01 -5.79 -9.18
CA ASP A 169 -51.87 -5.48 -10.33
C ASP A 169 -52.63 -6.71 -10.86
N ALA A 170 -52.08 -7.92 -10.66
CA ALA A 170 -52.70 -9.18 -11.09
C ALA A 170 -53.67 -9.77 -10.05
N LEU A 171 -53.54 -9.40 -8.78
CA LEU A 171 -54.42 -9.90 -7.70
C LEU A 171 -55.75 -9.15 -7.69
N ASP A 172 -56.83 -9.90 -7.45
CA ASP A 172 -58.18 -9.34 -7.33
C ASP A 172 -58.57 -9.02 -5.88
N VAL A 173 -57.94 -9.70 -4.92
CA VAL A 173 -58.06 -9.45 -3.49
C VAL A 173 -56.70 -9.00 -2.96
N ILE A 174 -56.66 -7.86 -2.27
CA ILE A 174 -55.43 -7.25 -1.77
C ILE A 174 -55.47 -7.21 -0.24
N HIS A 175 -54.40 -7.70 0.40
CA HIS A 175 -54.19 -7.53 1.84
C HIS A 175 -53.06 -6.54 2.15
N LYS A 176 -52.97 -6.10 3.41
CA LYS A 176 -51.94 -5.16 3.89
C LYS A 176 -50.49 -5.59 3.56
N LYS A 177 -50.22 -6.89 3.54
CA LYS A 177 -48.87 -7.46 3.31
C LYS A 177 -48.44 -7.42 1.85
N ASP A 178 -49.40 -7.32 0.94
CA ASP A 178 -49.15 -7.38 -0.51
C ASP A 178 -48.78 -6.01 -1.07
N ILE A 179 -49.08 -4.93 -0.34
CA ILE A 179 -48.71 -3.57 -0.70
C ILE A 179 -47.18 -3.44 -0.57
N PRO A 180 -46.45 -3.26 -1.69
CA PRO A 180 -45.04 -2.98 -1.62
C PRO A 180 -44.86 -1.55 -1.09
N TRP A 181 -44.00 -1.38 -0.10
CA TRP A 181 -43.66 -0.07 0.47
C TRP A 181 -42.26 0.33 0.00
N PRO A 182 -42.00 1.62 -0.32
CA PRO A 182 -40.72 2.09 -0.82
C PRO A 182 -39.78 2.36 0.36
N ILE A 183 -39.57 1.37 1.23
CA ILE A 183 -38.78 1.49 2.46
C ILE A 183 -37.59 0.53 2.42
N VAL A 184 -36.43 1.00 2.87
CA VAL A 184 -35.31 0.13 3.22
C VAL A 184 -35.54 -0.41 4.63
N GLY A 185 -35.78 -1.73 4.75
CA GLY A 185 -36.00 -2.39 6.05
C GLY A 185 -37.47 -2.53 6.45
N LYS A 186 -37.78 -2.29 7.73
CA LYS A 186 -39.11 -2.54 8.34
C LYS A 186 -39.77 -1.30 8.94
N THR A 187 -39.07 -0.18 9.03
CA THR A 187 -39.55 1.06 9.66
C THR A 187 -39.90 2.10 8.61
N PHE A 188 -41.03 2.79 8.83
CA PHE A 188 -41.46 3.92 8.01
C PHE A 188 -40.76 5.18 8.54
N SER A 189 -39.67 5.57 7.88
CA SER A 189 -38.99 6.84 8.14
C SER A 189 -38.68 7.55 6.82
N LEU A 190 -38.59 8.88 6.88
CA LEU A 190 -38.18 9.69 5.73
C LEU A 190 -36.83 9.22 5.17
N ASP A 191 -35.89 8.88 6.06
CA ASP A 191 -34.55 8.43 5.68
C ASP A 191 -34.57 7.07 4.96
N SER A 192 -35.46 6.16 5.38
CA SER A 192 -35.66 4.86 4.70
C SER A 192 -36.21 5.02 3.28
N VAL A 193 -37.16 5.95 3.09
CA VAL A 193 -37.74 6.24 1.76
C VAL A 193 -36.73 6.98 0.89
N ARG A 194 -36.02 7.95 1.46
CA ARG A 194 -34.94 8.68 0.80
C ARG A 194 -33.86 7.73 0.31
N SER A 195 -33.34 6.86 1.17
CA SER A 195 -32.30 5.89 0.80
C SER A 195 -32.78 4.97 -0.34
N PHE A 196 -34.03 4.48 -0.29
CA PHE A 196 -34.58 3.63 -1.36
C PHE A 196 -34.59 4.33 -2.73
N VAL A 197 -35.04 5.59 -2.75
CA VAL A 197 -35.26 6.38 -3.98
C VAL A 197 -33.95 6.99 -4.50
N VAL A 198 -33.09 7.49 -3.61
CA VAL A 198 -31.86 8.24 -3.94
C VAL A 198 -30.68 7.30 -4.28
N ASP A 199 -30.48 6.21 -3.53
CA ASP A 199 -29.25 5.38 -3.67
C ASP A 199 -29.13 4.63 -5.02
N GLY A 200 -30.16 4.66 -5.87
CA GLY A 200 -30.12 4.01 -7.19
C GLY A 200 -29.82 4.93 -8.37
N ALA A 201 -30.00 6.25 -8.21
CA ALA A 201 -29.94 7.18 -9.33
C ALA A 201 -28.60 7.90 -9.33
N LYS A 202 -27.75 7.56 -10.31
CA LYS A 202 -26.44 8.22 -10.50
C LYS A 202 -26.58 9.68 -10.98
N GLU A 203 -27.76 10.06 -11.48
CA GLU A 203 -28.04 11.37 -12.07
C GLU A 203 -29.30 12.00 -11.45
N SER A 204 -29.25 13.30 -11.16
CA SER A 204 -30.38 14.05 -10.59
C SER A 204 -31.63 14.01 -11.47
N SER A 205 -31.47 13.98 -12.80
CA SER A 205 -32.59 13.91 -13.76
C SER A 205 -33.36 12.59 -13.68
N GLU A 206 -32.65 11.46 -13.58
CA GLU A 206 -33.22 10.12 -13.41
C GLU A 206 -33.86 9.95 -12.03
N MET A 207 -33.25 10.55 -11.00
CA MET A 207 -33.81 10.59 -9.66
C MET A 207 -35.15 11.32 -9.62
N LYS A 208 -35.26 12.50 -10.26
CA LYS A 208 -36.53 13.21 -10.44
C LYS A 208 -37.56 12.31 -11.13
N LYS A 209 -37.25 11.74 -12.29
CA LYS A 209 -38.19 10.85 -13.00
C LYS A 209 -38.67 9.69 -12.13
N HIS A 210 -37.80 9.12 -11.30
CA HIS A 210 -38.14 8.04 -10.38
C HIS A 210 -39.09 8.52 -9.27
N VAL A 211 -38.76 9.62 -8.58
CA VAL A 211 -39.61 10.23 -7.55
C VAL A 211 -41.01 10.53 -8.11
N ARG A 212 -41.10 11.11 -9.31
CA ARG A 212 -42.39 11.46 -9.94
C ARG A 212 -43.23 10.23 -10.29
N LYS A 213 -42.59 9.13 -10.73
CA LYS A 213 -43.27 7.85 -10.95
C LYS A 213 -43.84 7.31 -9.64
N GLU A 214 -43.06 7.32 -8.57
CA GLU A 214 -43.51 6.85 -7.25
C GLU A 214 -44.59 7.76 -6.67
N GLN A 215 -44.46 9.09 -6.79
CA GLN A 215 -45.49 10.07 -6.38
C GLN A 215 -46.84 9.81 -7.07
N THR A 216 -46.81 9.47 -8.37
CA THR A 216 -48.03 9.13 -9.11
C THR A 216 -48.66 7.83 -8.63
N ARG A 217 -47.85 6.87 -8.16
CA ARG A 217 -48.29 5.56 -7.65
C ARG A 217 -48.88 5.66 -6.23
N TYR A 218 -48.23 6.42 -5.35
CA TYR A 218 -48.66 6.63 -3.97
C TYR A 218 -49.56 7.85 -3.77
N HIS A 219 -50.10 8.43 -4.85
CA HIS A 219 -51.09 9.49 -4.70
C HIS A 219 -52.35 8.91 -4.04
N PRO A 220 -52.81 9.45 -2.89
CA PRO A 220 -53.85 8.83 -2.08
C PRO A 220 -55.13 8.57 -2.89
N ASP A 221 -55.55 9.52 -3.71
CA ASP A 221 -56.73 9.38 -4.58
C ASP A 221 -56.60 8.25 -5.63
N LYS A 222 -55.45 8.14 -6.30
CA LYS A 222 -55.22 7.08 -7.30
C LYS A 222 -55.10 5.71 -6.65
N PHE A 223 -54.51 5.67 -5.45
CA PHE A 223 -54.39 4.44 -4.69
C PHE A 223 -55.75 3.96 -4.17
N ILE A 224 -56.58 4.87 -3.65
CA ILE A 224 -57.94 4.57 -3.19
C ILE A 224 -58.79 4.03 -4.34
N THR A 225 -58.82 4.74 -5.46
CA THR A 225 -59.67 4.38 -6.59
C THR A 225 -59.32 3.03 -7.22
N ARG A 226 -58.02 2.66 -7.24
CA ARG A 226 -57.54 1.42 -7.88
C ARG A 226 -57.45 0.23 -6.93
N TYR A 227 -56.86 0.42 -5.76
CA TYR A 227 -56.49 -0.69 -4.86
C TYR A 227 -57.42 -0.82 -3.66
N MET A 228 -57.96 0.28 -3.12
CA MET A 228 -58.86 0.19 -1.95
C MET A 228 -60.21 -0.44 -2.27
N LYS A 229 -60.67 -0.36 -3.52
CA LYS A 229 -61.86 -1.11 -3.98
C LYS A 229 -61.68 -2.63 -3.93
N LYS A 230 -60.44 -3.10 -4.06
CA LYS A 230 -60.04 -4.52 -4.06
C LYS A 230 -59.48 -4.97 -2.70
N PHE A 231 -59.42 -4.07 -1.73
CA PHE A 231 -58.79 -4.34 -0.44
C PHE A 231 -59.76 -5.08 0.48
N GLU A 232 -59.39 -6.30 0.87
CA GLU A 232 -60.13 -7.09 1.85
C GLU A 232 -59.38 -7.05 3.19
N GLY A 233 -59.97 -6.36 4.16
CA GLY A 233 -59.42 -6.18 5.50
C GLY A 233 -60.33 -5.34 6.39
N SER A 234 -59.99 -5.25 7.66
CA SER A 234 -60.77 -4.44 8.62
C SER A 234 -60.67 -2.95 8.26
N ASP A 235 -61.73 -2.17 8.49
CA ASP A 235 -61.72 -0.73 8.23
C ASP A 235 -60.58 0.00 8.99
N LYS A 236 -60.19 -0.51 10.16
CA LYS A 236 -59.02 -0.01 10.91
C LYS A 236 -57.68 -0.28 10.21
N GLU A 237 -57.60 -1.29 9.36
CA GLU A 237 -56.40 -1.58 8.58
C GLU A 237 -56.36 -0.73 7.32
N ARG A 238 -57.53 -0.51 6.70
CA ARG A 238 -57.72 0.43 5.59
C ARG A 238 -57.27 1.83 5.99
N GLU A 239 -57.74 2.35 7.13
CA GLU A 239 -57.31 3.65 7.64
C GLU A 239 -55.80 3.73 7.84
N ARG A 240 -55.19 2.71 8.48
CA ARG A 240 -53.74 2.67 8.70
C ARG A 240 -52.93 2.65 7.41
N VAL A 241 -53.42 1.96 6.37
CA VAL A 241 -52.78 1.98 5.05
C VAL A 241 -52.87 3.39 4.44
N LEU A 242 -54.03 4.05 4.56
CA LEU A 242 -54.22 5.41 4.05
C LEU A 242 -53.33 6.43 4.78
N THR A 243 -53.19 6.34 6.10
CA THR A 243 -52.28 7.22 6.84
C THR A 243 -50.85 7.06 6.37
N HIS A 244 -50.38 5.82 6.19
CA HIS A 244 -49.02 5.56 5.69
C HIS A 244 -48.83 6.03 4.24
N ILE A 245 -49.84 5.92 3.39
CA ILE A 245 -49.78 6.46 2.02
C ILE A 245 -49.69 7.98 2.04
N ASN A 246 -50.46 8.65 2.91
CA ASN A 246 -50.38 10.10 3.07
C ASN A 246 -49.01 10.54 3.59
N GLU A 247 -48.46 9.84 4.58
CA GLU A 247 -47.10 10.07 5.10
C GLU A 247 -46.05 9.92 4.00
N ILE A 248 -46.09 8.81 3.24
CA ILE A 248 -45.16 8.54 2.14
C ILE A 248 -45.31 9.57 1.02
N SER A 249 -46.54 9.95 0.64
CA SER A 249 -46.76 10.99 -0.36
C SER A 249 -46.21 12.34 0.11
N GLY A 250 -46.32 12.65 1.41
CA GLY A 250 -45.69 13.83 2.01
C GLY A 250 -44.17 13.79 1.92
N TRP A 251 -43.56 12.67 2.32
CA TRP A 251 -42.11 12.49 2.24
C TRP A 251 -41.59 12.51 0.80
N LEU A 252 -42.33 11.95 -0.16
CA LEU A 252 -41.97 12.00 -1.58
C LEU A 252 -42.03 13.43 -2.14
N ASN A 253 -42.98 14.25 -1.69
CA ASN A 253 -43.04 15.67 -2.05
C ASN A 253 -41.85 16.44 -1.47
N GLU A 254 -41.49 16.17 -0.21
CA GLU A 254 -40.32 16.79 0.43
C GLU A 254 -39.03 16.44 -0.31
N ILE A 255 -38.83 15.15 -0.61
CA ILE A 255 -37.69 14.68 -1.40
C ILE A 255 -37.66 15.34 -2.77
N TRP A 256 -38.81 15.48 -3.45
CA TRP A 256 -38.89 16.18 -4.74
C TRP A 256 -38.49 17.64 -4.63
N THR A 257 -38.90 18.35 -3.58
CA THR A 257 -38.55 19.77 -3.38
C THR A 257 -37.07 19.98 -3.05
N GLN A 258 -36.42 18.98 -2.47
CA GLN A 258 -34.99 19.03 -2.12
C GLN A 258 -34.07 18.64 -3.31
N LEU A 259 -34.64 18.24 -4.45
CA LEU A 259 -33.93 17.68 -5.61
C LEU A 259 -33.78 18.65 -6.78
#